data_AF-A0A1G2Q8Q5-F1
#
_entry.id   AF-A0A1G2Q8Q5-F1
#
_cell.length_a   1.000
_cell.length_b   1.000
_cell.length_c   1.000
_cell.angle_alpha   90.00
_cell.angle_beta   90.00
_cell.angle_gamma   90.00
#
_symmetry.space_group_name_H-M   'P 1'
#
loop_
_entity.id
_entity.type
_entity.pdbx_description
1 polymer ?
#
loop_
_entity_poly.entity_id
_entity_poly.type
_entity_poly.pdbx_seq_one_letter_code
_entity_poly.pdbx_strand_id
1 'polypeptide(L)'
;MKKTIKYVAGALAYGLPAMVMAQGITSDLSNLGLNEFGNETNLGTNVALIATIARIINILLGFLGVIAVVLVLLGGFKWMTAAGNEDKIGEAKKLMGAGVVGLVIILAAYAIAAFVVNQLASATSYNQG
;
A
#
# COMPACT_ATOMS: atom_id res chain seq x y z
N MET A 1 23.08 -44.51 -14.73
CA MET A 1 23.47 -43.25 -15.41
C MET A 1 22.26 -42.41 -15.85
N LYS A 2 21.04 -42.52 -15.32
CA LYS A 2 20.47 -41.74 -14.19
C LYS A 2 20.90 -40.27 -13.94
N LYS A 3 21.96 -39.74 -14.59
CA LYS A 3 22.35 -38.31 -14.52
C LYS A 3 21.82 -37.53 -15.72
N THR A 4 21.68 -38.15 -16.90
CA THR A 4 21.17 -37.52 -18.13
C THR A 4 19.72 -37.04 -18.02
N ILE A 5 18.87 -37.72 -17.24
CA ILE A 5 17.46 -37.35 -17.00
C ILE A 5 17.31 -36.07 -16.17
N LYS A 6 18.24 -35.77 -15.26
CA LYS A 6 18.20 -34.52 -14.48
C LYS A 6 18.63 -33.31 -15.32
N TYR A 7 19.51 -33.50 -16.30
CA TYR A 7 19.93 -32.44 -17.21
C TYR A 7 18.87 -32.12 -18.27
N VAL A 8 18.04 -33.09 -18.69
CA VAL A 8 16.90 -32.83 -19.59
C VAL A 8 15.77 -32.08 -18.88
N ALA A 9 15.48 -32.40 -17.61
CA ALA A 9 14.51 -31.64 -16.81
C ALA A 9 15.00 -30.22 -16.42
N GLY A 10 16.31 -30.02 -16.29
CA GLY A 10 16.92 -28.70 -16.03
C GLY A 10 17.13 -27.84 -17.29
N ALA A 11 17.31 -28.45 -18.47
CA ALA A 11 17.53 -27.74 -19.73
C ALA A 11 16.23 -27.42 -20.50
N LEU A 12 15.13 -28.14 -20.24
CA LEU A 12 13.81 -27.80 -20.77
C LEU A 12 13.15 -26.60 -20.06
N ALA A 13 13.68 -26.19 -18.90
CA ALA A 13 13.16 -25.06 -18.11
C ALA A 13 13.86 -23.71 -18.40
N TYR A 14 14.93 -23.68 -19.21
CA TYR A 14 15.74 -22.47 -19.40
C TYR A 14 16.20 -22.17 -20.84
N GLY A 15 15.71 -22.90 -21.85
CA GLY A 15 16.26 -22.78 -23.20
C GLY A 15 15.25 -22.96 -24.32
N LEU A 16 14.31 -22.04 -24.48
CA LEU A 16 13.84 -21.46 -25.75
C LEU A 16 12.58 -20.62 -25.48
N PRO A 17 12.70 -19.28 -25.44
CA PRO A 17 11.57 -18.41 -25.63
C PRO A 17 11.11 -18.51 -27.09
N ALA A 18 9.82 -18.28 -27.29
CA ALA A 18 9.06 -18.22 -28.54
C ALA A 18 8.26 -19.48 -28.90
N MET A 19 6.97 -19.25 -29.14
CA MET A 19 5.98 -20.13 -29.78
C MET A 19 5.13 -21.03 -28.89
N VAL A 20 4.44 -20.46 -27.89
CA VAL A 20 3.02 -20.82 -27.68
C VAL A 20 2.25 -19.53 -27.40
N MET A 21 1.92 -18.83 -28.48
CA MET A 21 0.84 -17.84 -28.48
C MET A 21 -0.46 -18.64 -28.66
N ALA A 22 -1.24 -18.78 -27.60
CA ALA A 22 -2.66 -19.12 -27.70
C ALA A 22 -3.42 -17.93 -27.12
N GLN A 23 -3.72 -16.96 -27.99
CA GLN A 23 -4.65 -15.87 -27.67
C GLN A 23 -6.05 -16.47 -27.51
N GLY A 24 -6.46 -16.67 -26.26
CA GLY A 24 -7.86 -16.69 -25.88
C GLY A 24 -8.18 -15.34 -25.26
N ILE A 25 -8.67 -14.40 -26.08
CA ILE A 25 -9.19 -13.10 -25.62
C ILE A 25 -10.50 -13.37 -24.86
N THR A 26 -10.41 -13.70 -23.57
CA THR A 26 -11.55 -13.68 -22.64
C THR A 26 -11.07 -13.31 -21.24
N SER A 27 -10.40 -12.17 -21.10
CA SER A 27 -10.17 -11.59 -19.77
C SER A 27 -10.22 -10.07 -19.77
N ASP A 28 -10.61 -9.46 -20.89
CA ASP A 28 -10.52 -8.01 -20.95
C ASP A 28 -11.47 -7.33 -21.94
N LEU A 29 -12.76 -7.29 -21.58
CA LEU A 29 -13.67 -6.25 -22.10
C LEU A 29 -13.94 -5.16 -21.04
N SER A 30 -13.48 -5.36 -19.79
CA SER A 30 -13.67 -4.43 -18.67
C SER A 30 -12.45 -3.53 -18.40
N ASN A 31 -11.32 -3.77 -19.07
CA ASN A 31 -10.09 -2.99 -19.11
C ASN A 31 -9.67 -2.85 -20.60
N LEU A 32 -10.61 -2.37 -21.42
CA LEU A 32 -10.36 -1.84 -22.77
C LEU A 32 -9.58 -0.51 -22.70
N GLY A 33 -8.54 -0.47 -21.87
CA GLY A 33 -7.75 0.71 -21.60
C GLY A 33 -8.56 1.91 -21.12
N LEU A 34 -9.87 1.85 -20.88
CA LEU A 34 -10.63 3.05 -20.50
C LEU A 34 -10.17 3.64 -19.16
N ASN A 35 -9.67 2.80 -18.26
CA ASN A 35 -9.00 3.23 -17.03
C ASN A 35 -7.55 3.70 -17.26
N GLU A 36 -6.83 3.15 -18.25
CA GLU A 36 -5.45 3.52 -18.59
C GLU A 36 -5.42 4.79 -19.46
N PHE A 37 -6.16 4.81 -20.58
CA PHE A 37 -6.47 5.97 -21.41
C PHE A 37 -7.13 7.10 -20.62
N GLY A 38 -8.01 6.82 -19.65
CA GLY A 38 -8.55 7.86 -18.76
C GLY A 38 -7.49 8.50 -17.85
N ASN A 39 -6.47 7.73 -17.46
CA ASN A 39 -5.32 8.19 -16.67
C ASN A 39 -4.27 8.91 -17.54
N GLU A 40 -4.07 8.48 -18.79
CA GLU A 40 -3.03 9.01 -19.68
C GLU A 40 -3.49 10.20 -20.54
N THR A 41 -4.78 10.32 -20.86
CA THR A 41 -5.29 11.39 -21.75
C THR A 41 -5.67 12.70 -21.05
N ASN A 42 -5.63 12.76 -19.71
CA ASN A 42 -5.90 13.98 -18.94
C ASN A 42 -7.20 14.74 -19.35
N LEU A 43 -8.21 14.05 -19.89
CA LEU A 43 -9.49 14.64 -20.27
C LEU A 43 -10.39 14.98 -19.05
N GLY A 44 -9.87 14.87 -17.83
CA GLY A 44 -10.48 15.32 -16.59
C GLY A 44 -9.42 15.94 -15.67
N THR A 45 -8.97 17.14 -15.99
CA THR A 45 -7.90 17.86 -15.26
C THR A 45 -8.14 17.94 -13.74
N ASN A 46 -9.41 17.90 -13.29
CA ASN A 46 -9.78 17.88 -11.87
C ASN A 46 -9.72 16.48 -11.23
N VAL A 47 -9.97 15.41 -11.97
CA VAL A 47 -9.95 14.02 -11.46
C VAL A 47 -8.51 13.50 -11.37
N ALA A 48 -7.65 13.86 -12.33
CA ALA A 48 -6.24 13.50 -12.32
C ALA A 48 -5.49 14.10 -11.11
N LEU A 49 -5.82 15.33 -10.73
CA LEU A 49 -5.21 15.98 -9.56
C LEU A 49 -5.60 15.28 -8.25
N ILE A 50 -6.90 14.97 -8.07
CA ILE A 50 -7.39 14.26 -6.88
C ILE A 50 -6.79 12.85 -6.80
N ALA A 51 -6.73 12.12 -7.93
CA ALA A 51 -6.14 10.79 -7.99
C ALA A 51 -4.63 10.80 -7.69
N THR A 52 -3.91 11.80 -8.21
CA THR A 52 -2.47 11.98 -7.94
C THR A 52 -2.22 12.29 -6.47
N ILE A 53 -3.00 13.20 -5.89
CA ILE A 53 -2.91 13.55 -4.46
C ILE A 53 -3.25 12.33 -3.60
N ALA A 54 -4.31 11.58 -3.93
CA ALA A 54 -4.69 10.37 -3.19
C ALA A 54 -3.59 9.30 -3.23
N ARG A 55 -2.90 9.13 -4.36
CA ARG A 55 -1.77 8.21 -4.49
C ARG A 55 -0.58 8.63 -3.63
N ILE A 56 -0.24 9.93 -3.62
CA ILE A 56 0.83 10.48 -2.78
C ILE A 56 0.49 10.27 -1.30
N ILE A 57 -0.74 10.60 -0.90
CA ILE A 57 -1.23 10.43 0.47
C ILE A 57 -1.11 8.95 0.89
N ASN A 58 -1.55 7.99 0.06
CA ASN A 58 -1.43 6.57 0.38
C ASN A 58 0.03 6.11 0.57
N ILE A 59 0.95 6.59 -0.27
CA ILE A 59 2.39 6.27 -0.13
C ILE A 59 2.94 6.85 1.18
N LEU A 60 2.62 8.11 1.49
CA LEU A 60 3.06 8.77 2.71
C LEU A 60 2.48 8.10 3.96
N LEU A 61 1.19 7.76 3.97
CA LEU A 61 0.53 7.05 5.07
C LEU A 61 1.13 5.66 5.28
N GLY A 62 1.41 4.92 4.21
CA GLY A 62 2.09 3.61 4.29
C GLY A 62 3.48 3.75 4.91
N PHE A 63 4.27 4.72 4.47
CA PHE A 63 5.61 4.99 5.00
C PHE A 63 5.58 5.42 6.47
N LEU A 64 4.68 6.34 6.84
CA LEU A 64 4.48 6.76 8.23
C LEU A 64 4.01 5.61 9.11
N GLY A 65 3.13 4.75 8.61
CA GLY A 65 2.64 3.57 9.32
C GLY A 65 3.77 2.60 9.68
N VAL A 66 4.67 2.32 8.74
CA VAL A 66 5.85 1.48 8.99
C VAL A 66 6.74 2.09 10.07
N ILE A 67 7.03 3.39 9.99
CA ILE A 67 7.82 4.10 11.00
C ILE A 67 7.16 4.02 12.38
N ALA A 68 5.85 4.24 12.45
CA ALA A 68 5.10 4.20 13.69
C ALA A 68 5.21 2.81 14.37
N VAL A 69 5.09 1.73 13.59
CA VAL A 69 5.27 0.35 14.10
C VAL A 69 6.68 0.14 14.65
N VAL A 70 7.71 0.62 13.95
CA VAL A 70 9.11 0.52 14.41
C VAL A 70 9.32 1.27 15.73
N LEU A 71 8.76 2.47 15.89
CA LEU A 71 8.86 3.25 17.12
C LEU A 71 8.17 2.55 18.30
N VAL A 72 7.00 1.95 18.08
CA VAL A 72 6.29 1.17 19.10
C VAL A 72 7.11 -0.05 19.51
N LEU A 73 7.74 -0.75 18.55
CA LEU A 73 8.62 -1.88 18.85
C LEU A 73 9.85 -1.45 19.67
N LEU A 74 10.50 -0.33 19.32
CA LEU A 74 11.63 0.19 20.08
C LEU A 74 11.23 0.60 21.51
N GLY A 75 10.07 1.24 21.67
CA GLY A 75 9.51 1.57 22.99
C GLY A 75 9.20 0.32 23.80
N GLY A 76 8.60 -0.70 23.17
CA GLY A 76 8.33 -1.99 23.80
C GLY A 76 9.60 -2.73 24.21
N PHE A 77 10.64 -2.74 23.37
CA PHE A 77 11.94 -3.34 23.68
C PHE A 77 12.63 -2.63 24.85
N LYS A 78 12.55 -1.29 24.89
CA LYS A 78 13.08 -0.49 26.01
C LYS A 78 12.34 -0.78 27.31
N TRP A 79 11.02 -1.02 27.24
CA TRP A 79 10.22 -1.42 28.40
C TRP A 79 10.59 -2.82 28.89
N MET A 80 10.74 -3.79 27.99
CA MET A 80 11.14 -5.17 28.33
C MET A 80 12.55 -5.24 28.92
N THR A 81 13.47 -4.39 28.47
CA THR A 81 14.87 -4.34 28.96
C THR A 81 15.05 -3.48 30.21
N ALA A 82 14.00 -2.83 30.72
CA ALA A 82 14.09 -1.96 31.90
C ALA A 82 14.39 -2.71 33.21
N ALA A 83 14.20 -4.04 33.26
CA ALA A 83 14.62 -4.93 34.36
C ALA A 83 14.22 -4.45 35.77
N GLY A 84 13.10 -3.75 35.91
CA GLY A 84 12.59 -3.24 37.19
C GLY A 84 13.09 -1.85 37.61
N ASN A 85 13.93 -1.18 36.79
CA ASN A 85 14.31 0.20 37.02
C ASN A 85 13.13 1.14 36.69
N GLU A 86 12.56 1.79 37.71
CA GLU A 86 11.40 2.67 37.57
C GLU A 86 11.63 3.84 36.61
N ASP A 87 12.83 4.42 36.55
CA ASP A 87 13.16 5.51 35.63
C ASP A 87 13.07 5.05 34.18
N LYS A 88 13.61 3.87 33.88
CA LYS A 88 13.56 3.28 32.53
C LYS A 88 12.15 2.86 32.14
N ILE A 89 11.36 2.38 33.09
CA ILE A 89 9.94 2.06 32.88
C ILE A 89 9.14 3.34 32.59
N GLY A 90 9.37 4.41 33.35
CA GLY A 90 8.72 5.71 33.14
C GLY A 90 9.04 6.30 31.77
N GLU A 91 10.31 6.26 31.37
CA GLU A 91 10.75 6.73 30.06
C GLU A 91 10.17 5.89 28.93
N ALA A 92 10.17 4.55 29.07
CA ALA A 92 9.59 3.65 28.07
C ALA A 92 8.07 3.84 27.93
N LYS A 93 7.34 4.02 29.04
CA LYS A 93 5.90 4.33 29.03
C LYS A 93 5.61 5.65 28.32
N LYS A 94 6.42 6.68 28.56
CA LYS A 94 6.28 7.97 27.87
C LYS A 94 6.51 7.83 26.36
N LEU A 95 7.52 7.04 25.97
CA LEU A 95 7.85 6.79 24.57
C LEU A 95 6.78 5.96 23.85
N MET A 96 6.26 4.91 24.51
CA MET A 96 5.13 4.14 24.01
C MET A 96 3.86 4.99 23.92
N GLY A 97 3.58 5.84 24.91
CA GLY A 97 2.44 6.76 24.88
C GLY A 97 2.51 7.72 23.69
N ALA A 98 3.69 8.30 23.42
CA ALA A 98 3.90 9.12 22.22
C ALA A 98 3.72 8.32 20.91
N GLY A 99 4.18 7.07 20.86
CA GLY A 99 4.00 6.18 19.71
C GLY A 99 2.53 5.82 19.44
N VAL A 100 1.76 5.53 20.50
CA VAL A 100 0.32 5.25 20.40
C VAL A 100 -0.44 6.49 19.90
N VAL A 101 -0.14 7.67 20.43
CA VAL A 101 -0.75 8.92 19.95
C VAL A 101 -0.42 9.16 18.47
N GLY A 102 0.82 8.88 18.05
CA GLY A 102 1.21 8.94 16.64
C GLY A 102 0.38 8.01 15.74
N LEU A 103 0.17 6.76 16.17
CA LEU A 103 -0.70 5.82 15.45
C LEU A 103 -2.13 6.32 15.35
N VAL A 104 -2.69 6.85 16.43
CA VAL A 104 -4.06 7.41 16.45
C VAL A 104 -4.20 8.55 15.45
N ILE A 105 -3.21 9.44 15.37
CA ILE A 105 -3.21 10.57 14.42
C ILE A 105 -3.19 10.06 12.98
N ILE A 106 -2.37 9.06 12.67
CA ILE A 106 -2.29 8.47 11.31
C ILE A 106 -3.65 7.88 10.91
N LEU A 107 -4.28 7.12 11.80
CA LEU A 107 -5.60 6.51 11.56
C LEU A 107 -6.70 7.58 11.42
N ALA A 108 -6.67 8.62 12.25
CA ALA A 108 -7.60 9.74 12.17
C ALA A 108 -7.45 10.52 10.86
N ALA A 109 -6.21 10.79 10.44
CA ALA A 109 -5.93 11.48 9.18
C ALA A 109 -6.48 10.70 7.98
N TYR A 110 -6.30 9.38 7.95
CA TYR A 110 -6.89 8.52 6.92
C TYR A 110 -8.42 8.59 6.92
N ALA A 111 -9.05 8.45 8.09
CA ALA A 111 -10.50 8.47 8.23
C ALA A 111 -11.10 9.81 7.75
N ILE A 112 -10.47 10.93 8.12
CA ILE A 112 -10.90 12.27 7.69
C ILE A 112 -10.73 12.44 6.17
N ALA A 113 -9.58 12.04 5.62
CA ALA A 113 -9.34 12.13 4.17
C ALA A 113 -10.37 11.33 3.38
N ALA A 114 -10.64 10.08 3.81
CA ALA A 114 -11.66 9.24 3.20
C ALA A 114 -13.06 9.87 3.33
N PHE A 115 -13.40 10.42 4.50
CA PHE A 115 -14.68 11.08 4.72
C PHE A 115 -14.89 12.26 3.77
N VAL A 116 -13.89 13.14 3.64
CA VAL A 116 -13.96 14.31 2.74
C VAL A 116 -14.12 13.88 1.29
N VAL A 117 -13.37 12.88 0.84
CA VAL A 117 -13.48 12.37 -0.54
C VAL A 117 -14.88 11.79 -0.81
N ASN A 118 -15.42 11.00 0.11
CA ASN A 118 -16.77 10.45 -0.02
C ASN A 118 -17.83 11.55 -0.05
N GLN A 119 -17.66 12.59 0.76
CA GLN A 119 -18.60 13.72 0.81
C GLN A 119 -18.57 14.54 -0.48
N LEU A 120 -17.38 14.79 -1.03
CA LEU A 120 -17.19 15.49 -2.31
C LEU A 120 -17.69 14.66 -3.51
N ALA A 121 -17.44 13.35 -3.50
CA ALA A 121 -17.94 12.43 -4.52
C ALA A 121 -19.47 12.39 -4.52
N SER A 122 -20.08 12.30 -3.33
CA SER A 122 -21.54 12.33 -3.17
C SER A 122 -22.14 13.66 -3.63
N ALA A 123 -21.52 14.79 -3.30
CA ALA A 123 -22.00 16.11 -3.72
C ALA A 123 -21.87 16.34 -5.24
N THR A 124 -20.86 15.74 -5.88
CA THR A 124 -20.62 15.86 -7.32
C THR A 124 -21.48 14.87 -8.13
N SER A 125 -21.87 13.73 -7.55
CA SER A 125 -22.77 12.76 -8.17
C SER A 125 -24.27 13.03 -7.92
N TYR A 126 -24.62 14.00 -7.07
CA TYR A 126 -26.01 14.38 -6.75
C TYR A 126 -26.65 15.34 -7.77
N ASN A 127 -26.29 15.28 -9.05
CA ASN A 127 -27.00 16.03 -10.10
C ASN A 127 -27.21 15.20 -11.37
N GLN A 128 -27.84 14.04 -11.21
CA GLN A 128 -28.34 13.18 -12.29
C GLN A 128 -29.77 12.69 -11.97
N GLY A 129 -30.61 13.60 -11.47
CA GLY A 129 -32.04 13.36 -11.21
C GLY A 129 -32.85 14.61 -11.52
#